data_AF-A0A1F6ZUA6-F1
#
_entry.id   AF-A0A1F6ZUA6-F1
#
_cell.length_a   1.000
_cell.length_b   1.000
_cell.length_c   1.000
_cell.angle_alpha   90.00
_cell.angle_beta   90.00
_cell.angle_gamma   90.00
#
_symmetry.space_group_name_H-M   'P 1'
#
loop_
_entity.id
_entity.type
_entity.pdbx_description
1 polymer ?
#
loop_
_entity_poly.entity_id
_entity_poly.type
_entity_poly.pdbx_seq_one_letter_code
_entity_poly.pdbx_strand_id
1 'polypeptide(L)' 'MVRQPQAVKTVVQSRKFLSVIIACYKDAQAIPVMHERLSKVLQSLPITYEIIFVNDGSPVLPHVKM' A
#
# COMPACT_ATOMS: atom_id res chain seq x y z
N MET A 1 -6.83 -44.81 30.88
CA MET A 1 -7.15 -43.50 30.27
C MET A 1 -5.89 -42.92 29.64
N VAL A 2 -5.55 -43.37 28.43
CA VAL A 2 -4.35 -42.92 27.71
C VAL A 2 -4.71 -41.65 26.95
N ARG A 3 -4.12 -40.50 27.34
CA ARG A 3 -4.31 -39.24 26.61
C ARG A 3 -3.54 -39.33 25.30
N GLN A 4 -4.26 -39.29 24.18
CA GLN A 4 -3.64 -39.24 22.85
C GLN A 4 -2.88 -37.90 22.66
N PRO A 5 -1.72 -37.91 21.99
CA PRO A 5 -1.00 -36.69 21.66
C PRO A 5 -1.78 -35.94 20.57
N GLN A 6 -2.14 -34.68 20.83
CA GLN A 6 -2.75 -33.83 19.80
C GLN A 6 -1.69 -33.34 18.82
N ALA A 7 -1.95 -33.53 17.53
CA ALA A 7 -1.08 -33.10 16.43
C ALA A 7 -0.99 -31.56 16.40
N VAL A 8 0.23 -31.03 16.54
CA VAL A 8 0.52 -29.61 16.35
C VAL A 8 0.34 -29.28 14.87
N LYS A 9 -0.74 -28.56 14.53
CA LYS A 9 -0.93 -28.02 13.17
C LYS A 9 0.06 -26.88 12.97
N THR A 10 1.14 -27.13 12.23
CA THR A 10 2.05 -26.07 11.78
C THR A 10 1.30 -25.18 10.78
N VAL A 11 0.87 -24.00 11.23
CA VAL A 11 0.26 -22.99 10.35
C VAL A 11 1.38 -22.36 9.52
N VAL A 12 1.44 -22.69 8.23
CA VAL A 12 2.26 -21.95 7.27
C VAL A 12 1.61 -20.57 7.10
N GLN A 13 2.17 -19.55 7.76
CA GLN A 13 1.73 -18.17 7.60
C GLN A 13 2.13 -17.70 6.19
N SER A 14 1.16 -17.52 5.30
CA SER A 14 1.41 -16.89 4.00
C SER A 14 1.78 -15.43 4.23
N ARG A 15 2.93 -15.01 3.69
CA ARG A 15 3.35 -13.60 3.76
C ARG A 15 2.40 -12.80 2.86
N LYS A 16 1.53 -11.98 3.45
CA LYS A 16 0.55 -11.18 2.70
C LYS A 16 1.28 -10.10 1.89
N PHE A 17 0.88 -9.92 0.64
CA PHE A 17 1.35 -8.86 -0.25
C PHE A 17 0.23 -7.83 -0.47
N LEU A 18 0.57 -6.53 -0.45
CA LEU A 18 -0.36 -5.42 -0.63
C LEU A 18 0.14 -4.43 -1.70
N SER A 19 -0.64 -4.24 -2.76
CA SER A 19 -0.43 -3.18 -3.74
C SER A 19 -1.27 -1.95 -3.39
N VAL A 20 -0.60 -0.83 -3.11
CA VAL A 20 -1.26 0.46 -2.83
C VAL A 20 -1.25 1.31 -4.10
N ILE A 21 -2.40 1.49 -4.73
CA ILE A 21 -2.55 2.25 -5.99
C ILE A 21 -3.26 3.57 -5.69
N ILE A 22 -2.61 4.69 -6.00
CA ILE A 22 -3.08 6.04 -5.66
C ILE A 22 -3.16 6.87 -6.93
N ALA A 23 -4.37 7.28 -7.32
CA ALA A 23 -4.56 8.27 -8.39
C ALA A 23 -4.20 9.67 -7.86
N CYS A 24 -3.25 10.33 -8.51
CA CYS A 24 -2.79 11.68 -8.16
C CYS A 24 -3.37 12.69 -9.15
N TYR A 25 -4.17 13.65 -8.67
CA TYR A 25 -4.70 14.75 -9.47
C TYR A 25 -4.04 16.05 -9.05
N LYS A 26 -3.17 16.63 -9.89
CA LYS A 26 -2.47 17.92 -9.62
C LYS A 26 -1.70 18.00 -8.30
N ASP A 27 -1.49 16.89 -7.61
CA ASP A 27 -0.94 16.80 -6.26
C ASP A 27 0.55 16.43 -6.23
N ALA A 28 1.32 16.82 -7.27
CA ALA A 28 2.74 16.47 -7.37
C ALA A 28 3.55 16.89 -6.12
N GLN A 29 3.17 18.01 -5.49
CA GLN A 29 3.79 18.50 -4.26
C GLN A 29 3.39 17.68 -3.00
N ALA A 30 2.23 17.02 -3.01
CA ALA A 30 1.76 16.22 -1.89
C ALA A 30 2.31 14.78 -1.92
N ILE A 31 2.75 14.29 -3.08
CA ILE A 31 3.30 12.93 -3.24
C ILE A 31 4.43 12.62 -2.24
N PRO A 32 5.45 13.47 -2.03
CA PRO A 32 6.52 13.17 -1.06
C PRO A 32 6.00 12.99 0.37
N VAL A 33 5.10 13.87 0.81
CA VAL A 33 4.49 13.81 2.16
C VAL A 33 3.62 12.58 2.32
N MET A 34 2.85 12.24 1.27
CA MET A 34 1.99 11.05 1.26
C MET A 34 2.82 9.76 1.28
N HIS A 35 3.87 9.68 0.47
CA HIS A 35 4.79 8.55 0.43
C HIS A 35 5.47 8.33 1.79
N GLU A 36 5.94 9.40 2.43
CA GLU A 36 6.58 9.32 3.76
C GLU A 36 5.62 8.72 4.80
N ARG A 37 4.39 9.24 4.87
CA ARG A 37 3.38 8.78 5.83
C ARG A 37 2.93 7.36 5.57
N LEU A 38 2.67 6.99 4.31
CA LEU A 38 2.28 5.64 3.95
C LEU A 38 3.39 4.63 4.23
N SER A 39 4.63 4.97 3.87
CA SER A 39 5.78 4.10 4.13
C SER A 39 5.96 3.83 5.62
N LYS A 40 5.83 4.85 6.48
CA LYS A 40 5.89 4.67 7.94
C LYS A 40 4.85 3.67 8.46
N VAL A 41 3.62 3.73 7.95
CA VAL A 41 2.56 2.80 8.34
C VAL A 41 2.84 1.40 7.79
N LEU A 42 3.15 1.27 6.51
CA LEU A 42 3.32 -0.04 5.85
C LEU A 42 4.55 -0.79 6.38
N GLN A 43 5.63 -0.09 6.74
CA GLN A 43 6.82 -0.68 7.39
C GLN A 43 6.53 -1.25 8.78
N SER A 44 5.49 -0.75 9.47
CA SER A 44 5.10 -1.27 10.78
C SER A 44 4.32 -2.59 10.71
N LEU A 45 3.87 -2.98 9.50
CA LEU A 45 3.05 -4.16 9.27
C LEU A 45 3.90 -5.35 8.82
N PRO A 46 3.57 -6.59 9.22
CA PRO A 46 4.28 -7.80 8.79
C PRO A 46 3.84 -8.25 7.39
N ILE A 47 3.88 -7.33 6.42
CA ILE A 47 3.47 -7.56 5.03
C ILE A 47 4.56 -7.10 4.06
N THR A 48 4.57 -7.66 2.86
CA THR A 48 5.29 -7.08 1.73
C THR A 48 4.34 -6.12 1.00
N TYR A 49 4.86 -5.00 0.50
CA TYR A 49 4.01 -3.99 -0.13
C TYR A 49 4.73 -3.26 -1.25
N GLU A 50 3.94 -2.64 -2.12
CA GLU A 50 4.37 -1.63 -3.10
C GLU A 50 3.44 -0.41 -3.05
N ILE A 51 3.95 0.75 -3.45
CA ILE A 51 3.18 1.98 -3.57
C ILE A 51 3.34 2.47 -5.00
N ILE A 52 2.22 2.60 -5.71
CA ILE A 52 2.16 3.04 -7.10
C ILE A 52 1.35 4.34 -7.15
N PHE A 53 2.02 5.45 -7.46
CA PHE A 53 1.38 6.72 -7.75
C PHE A 53 1.06 6.80 -9.24
N VAL A 54 -0.22 6.88 -9.57
CA VAL A 54 -0.72 6.98 -10.94
C VAL A 54 -1.00 8.45 -11.24
N ASN A 55 -0.28 9.02 -12.20
CA ASN A 55 -0.67 10.30 -12.78
C ASN A 55 -1.98 10.10 -13.56
N ASP A 56 -3.03 10.82 -13.19
CA ASP A 56 -4.35 10.69 -13.83
C ASP A 56 -4.41 11.27 -15.25
N GLY A 57 -3.32 11.89 -15.72
CA GLY A 57 -3.19 12.42 -17.08
C GLY A 57 -4.12 13.59 -17.35
N SER A 58 -4.75 14.14 -16.31
CA SER A 58 -5.66 15.26 -16.44
C SER A 58 -4.91 16.50 -16.96
N PRO A 59 -5.51 17.26 -17.89
CA PRO A 59 -4.89 18.47 -18.38
C PRO A 59 -4.73 19.47 -17.23
N VAL A 60 -3.51 20.01 -17.10
CA VAL A 60 -3.30 21.28 -16.41
C VAL A 60 -3.93 22.34 -17.31
N LEU A 61 -5.25 22.53 -17.19
CA LEU A 61 -5.91 23.60 -17.94
C LEU A 61 -5.17 24.91 -17.62
N PRO A 62 -4.55 25.57 -18.62
CA PRO A 62 -4.18 26.95 -18.46
C PRO A 62 -5.48 27.72 -18.32
N HIS A 63 -5.50 28.67 -17.39
CA HIS A 63 -6.54 29.67 -17.33
C HIS A 63 -6.64 30.33 -18.72
N VAL A 64 -7.75 30.06 -19.42
CA VAL A 64 -8.43 30.88 -20.44
C VAL A 64 -7.58 31.52 -21.55
N LYS A 65 -7.96 31.27 -22.81
CA LYS A 65 -8.12 32.36 -23.77
C LYS A 65 -9.53 32.32 -24.35
N MET A 66 -10.35 33.27 -23.89
CA MET A 66 -11.42 33.88 -24.68
C MET A 66 -10.79 34.69 -25.81
#